data_AF-A0A376B5W2-F1
#
_entry.id   AF-A0A376B5W2-F1
#
_cell.length_a   1.000
_cell.length_b   1.000
_cell.length_c   1.000
_cell.angle_alpha   90.00
_cell.angle_beta   90.00
_cell.angle_gamma   90.00
#
_symmetry.space_group_name_H-M   'P 1'
#
loop_
_entity.id
_entity.type
_entity.pdbx_description
1 polymer ?
#
loop_
_entity_poly.entity_id
_entity_poly.type
_entity_poly.pdbx_seq_one_letter_code
_entity_poly.pdbx_strand_id
1 'polypeptide(L)'
;MVEYVKRIVRVKTHQEIIPDEPYVQGFPVHKWSIEVCLLDSDGNEIPANIFDKVVYHLHPTFASPNRTFKKPPFKIEEQGWGGFEMSISGFLLEKGGERKMKHDLHFAENNYSVEHTIQVPINKPKLAQALLESGPVPGYTSDGQHITGISNTEATTSIPNAATNNTTASADADPDTANVNTTSATTTAAVAPGTPKTSLDATITNPTSNGTDAKRKSGSPDGKVTKKSKLSHNMKGSVDLDKLALGLTKLNEDDLVGVVQMITDNRTSEMNIKNNVEEGEFIMDLFSLPETLLKSLWEYVRKNLEQ
;
A
#
# COMPACT_ATOMS: atom_id res chain seq x y z
N MET A 1 2.50 1.15 30.25
CA MET A 1 3.17 1.05 28.93
C MET A 1 2.07 0.96 27.87
N VAL A 2 2.27 1.42 26.63
CA VAL A 2 1.31 1.13 25.54
C VAL A 2 1.67 -0.24 24.98
N GLU A 3 0.73 -1.17 25.00
CA GLU A 3 0.88 -2.50 24.43
C GLU A 3 0.49 -2.52 22.95
N TYR A 4 1.11 -3.44 22.20
CA TYR A 4 0.97 -3.55 20.76
C TYR A 4 0.80 -5.02 20.34
N VAL A 5 0.04 -5.25 19.28
CA VAL A 5 0.02 -6.54 18.56
C VAL A 5 0.62 -6.39 17.17
N LYS A 6 1.15 -7.48 16.63
CA LYS A 6 1.54 -7.58 15.22
C LYS A 6 0.33 -7.99 14.38
N ARG A 7 0.22 -7.41 13.18
CA ARG A 7 -0.70 -7.84 12.11
C ARG A 7 0.00 -7.77 10.76
N ILE A 8 -0.40 -8.63 9.84
CA ILE A 8 0.11 -8.63 8.47
C ILE A 8 -0.91 -7.91 7.58
N VAL A 9 -0.46 -6.84 6.94
CA VAL A 9 -1.19 -6.16 5.87
C VAL A 9 -0.66 -6.69 4.55
N ARG A 10 -1.54 -7.21 3.70
CA ARG A 10 -1.18 -7.62 2.33
C ARG A 10 -1.60 -6.50 1.37
N VAL A 11 -0.63 -5.99 0.63
CA VAL A 11 -0.82 -5.07 -0.49
C VAL A 11 -0.85 -5.90 -1.75
N LYS A 12 -1.97 -5.89 -2.47
CA LYS A 12 -2.20 -6.68 -3.68
C LYS A 12 -2.17 -5.76 -4.89
N THR A 13 -1.43 -6.13 -5.92
CA THR A 13 -1.29 -5.32 -7.13
C THR A 13 -1.66 -6.14 -8.36
N HIS A 14 -2.51 -5.55 -9.20
CA HIS A 14 -2.86 -6.07 -10.51
C HIS A 14 -2.48 -5.05 -11.58
N GLN A 15 -1.96 -5.50 -12.71
CA GLN A 15 -1.67 -4.65 -13.87
C GLN A 15 -1.86 -5.40 -15.19
N GLU A 16 -2.18 -4.64 -16.23
CA GLU A 16 -2.31 -5.13 -17.60
C GLU A 16 -2.01 -3.99 -18.60
N ILE A 17 -1.40 -4.33 -19.74
CA ILE A 17 -1.16 -3.39 -20.85
C ILE A 17 -2.50 -2.97 -21.47
N ILE A 18 -2.63 -1.69 -21.82
CA ILE A 18 -3.76 -1.15 -22.57
C ILE A 18 -3.43 -1.24 -24.07
N PRO A 19 -4.07 -2.14 -24.85
CA PRO A 19 -3.61 -2.43 -26.22
C PRO A 19 -3.78 -1.26 -27.20
N ASP A 20 -4.81 -0.44 -27.00
CA ASP A 20 -5.20 0.65 -27.91
C ASP A 20 -4.55 2.00 -27.57
N GLU A 21 -3.69 2.06 -26.54
CA GLU A 21 -3.09 3.31 -26.08
C GLU A 21 -1.64 3.47 -26.60
N PRO A 22 -1.26 4.63 -27.15
CA PRO A 22 0.03 4.78 -27.81
C PRO A 22 1.20 4.72 -26.82
N TYR A 23 2.28 4.05 -27.25
CA TYR A 23 3.53 3.94 -26.49
C TYR A 23 4.08 5.32 -26.08
N VAL A 24 4.39 5.47 -24.80
CA VAL A 24 5.01 6.67 -24.23
C VAL A 24 6.49 6.40 -24.03
N GLN A 25 7.35 7.19 -24.69
CA GLN A 25 8.82 6.99 -24.69
C GLN A 25 9.27 5.59 -25.17
N GLY A 26 8.43 4.91 -25.96
CA GLY A 26 8.68 3.54 -26.42
C GLY A 26 8.16 2.44 -25.49
N PHE A 27 7.58 2.79 -24.32
CA PHE A 27 7.00 1.85 -23.37
C PHE A 27 5.47 1.82 -23.46
N PRO A 28 4.84 0.65 -23.32
CA PRO A 28 3.38 0.54 -23.33
C PRO A 28 2.78 1.23 -22.11
N VAL A 29 1.53 1.71 -22.23
CA VAL A 29 0.76 2.18 -21.07
C VAL A 29 0.06 0.99 -20.42
N HIS A 30 0.19 0.88 -19.11
CA HIS A 30 -0.49 -0.10 -18.28
C HIS A 30 -1.64 0.57 -17.52
N LYS A 31 -2.77 -0.11 -17.40
CA LYS A 31 -3.72 0.14 -16.30
C LYS A 31 -3.30 -0.74 -15.13
N TRP A 32 -3.33 -0.18 -13.92
CA TRP A 32 -2.95 -0.88 -12.72
C TRP A 32 -3.88 -0.55 -11.57
N SER A 33 -3.99 -1.47 -10.62
CA SER A 33 -4.79 -1.29 -9.42
C SER A 33 -4.10 -1.88 -8.20
N ILE A 34 -4.24 -1.23 -7.05
CA ILE A 34 -3.66 -1.68 -5.78
C ILE A 34 -4.76 -1.75 -4.72
N GLU A 35 -4.82 -2.86 -3.99
CA GLU A 35 -5.75 -3.14 -2.90
C GLU A 35 -5.00 -3.42 -1.59
N VAL A 36 -5.63 -3.15 -0.46
CA VAL A 36 -5.08 -3.36 0.89
C VAL A 36 -6.04 -4.21 1.71
N CYS A 37 -5.60 -5.39 2.10
CA CYS A 37 -6.30 -6.31 3.01
C CYS A 37 -5.44 -6.66 4.23
N LEU A 38 -6.06 -7.27 5.24
CA LEU A 38 -5.37 -7.92 6.35
C LEU A 38 -5.32 -9.42 6.12
N LEU A 39 -4.35 -10.08 6.75
CA LEU A 39 -4.38 -11.53 6.94
C LEU A 39 -4.82 -11.85 8.37
N ASP A 40 -5.63 -12.90 8.52
CA ASP A 40 -5.95 -13.51 9.81
C ASP A 40 -4.83 -14.47 10.28
N SER A 41 -5.07 -15.23 11.35
CA SER A 41 -4.11 -16.21 11.88
C SER A 41 -3.80 -17.38 10.93
N ASP A 42 -4.71 -17.65 10.00
CA ASP A 42 -4.68 -18.83 9.13
C ASP A 42 -4.18 -18.44 7.71
N GLY A 43 -3.95 -17.14 7.47
CA GLY A 43 -3.46 -16.58 6.22
C GLY A 43 -4.55 -16.17 5.22
N ASN A 44 -5.82 -16.20 5.62
CA ASN A 44 -6.93 -15.77 4.76
C ASN A 44 -6.99 -14.25 4.66
N GLU A 45 -7.44 -13.74 3.51
CA GLU A 45 -7.60 -12.31 3.29
C GLU A 45 -8.93 -11.81 3.87
N ILE A 46 -8.84 -10.86 4.79
CA ILE A 46 -10.00 -10.17 5.38
C ILE A 46 -9.95 -8.66 5.09
N PRO A 47 -11.09 -7.94 5.14
CA PRO A 47 -11.10 -6.49 4.99
C PRO A 47 -10.19 -5.80 6.03
N ALA A 48 -9.39 -4.82 5.61
CA ALA A 48 -8.49 -4.09 6.49
C ALA A 48 -9.22 -3.03 7.35
N ASN A 49 -10.20 -3.48 8.14
CA ASN A 49 -11.11 -2.65 8.97
C ASN A 49 -10.39 -1.84 10.06
N ILE A 50 -9.13 -2.15 10.38
CA ILE A 50 -8.31 -1.40 11.35
C ILE A 50 -7.91 0.01 10.89
N PHE A 51 -8.16 0.39 9.63
CA PHE A 51 -7.82 1.70 9.07
C PHE A 51 -9.05 2.60 8.87
N ASP A 52 -9.02 3.82 9.42
CA ASP A 52 -9.96 4.91 9.11
C ASP A 52 -9.81 5.36 7.64
N LYS A 53 -8.58 5.33 7.12
CA LYS A 53 -8.24 5.65 5.73
C LYS A 53 -6.86 5.08 5.34
N VAL A 54 -6.68 4.88 4.04
CA VAL A 54 -5.38 4.63 3.40
C VAL A 54 -5.07 5.81 2.47
N VAL A 55 -3.81 6.24 2.45
CA VAL A 55 -3.30 7.25 1.51
C VAL A 55 -2.18 6.65 0.67
N TYR A 56 -2.33 6.68 -0.65
CA TYR A 56 -1.28 6.32 -1.60
C TYR A 56 -0.51 7.60 -1.96
N HIS A 57 0.81 7.56 -1.78
CA HIS A 57 1.73 8.63 -2.13
C HIS A 57 2.39 8.30 -3.47
N LEU A 58 1.68 8.58 -4.56
CA LEU A 58 2.12 8.29 -5.93
C LEU A 58 3.34 9.14 -6.34
N HIS A 59 4.00 8.74 -7.43
CA HIS A 59 5.08 9.51 -8.02
C HIS A 59 4.63 10.95 -8.37
N PRO A 60 5.47 12.01 -8.20
CA PRO A 60 5.06 13.40 -8.40
C PRO A 60 4.54 13.77 -9.81
N THR A 61 4.72 12.90 -10.80
CA THR A 61 4.16 13.07 -12.16
C THR A 61 2.64 12.89 -12.22
N PHE A 62 2.03 12.22 -11.25
CA PHE A 62 0.58 12.04 -11.19
C PHE A 62 -0.13 13.31 -10.72
N ALA A 63 -1.26 13.65 -11.34
CA ALA A 63 -2.09 14.77 -10.90
C ALA A 63 -2.74 14.47 -9.54
N SER A 64 -2.47 15.31 -8.54
CA SER A 64 -2.86 15.07 -7.13
C SER A 64 -2.29 13.73 -6.60
N PRO A 65 -0.96 13.61 -6.46
CA PRO A 65 -0.28 12.33 -6.23
C PRO A 65 -0.61 11.69 -4.87
N ASN A 66 -1.21 12.43 -3.94
CA ASN A 66 -1.69 11.91 -2.66
C ASN A 66 -3.16 11.51 -2.76
N ARG A 67 -3.46 10.24 -3.07
CA ARG A 67 -4.83 9.70 -3.21
C ARG A 67 -5.31 9.11 -1.88
N THR A 68 -6.50 9.49 -1.40
CA THR A 68 -7.04 9.04 -0.10
C THR A 68 -8.32 8.21 -0.26
N PHE A 69 -8.33 7.01 0.32
CA PHE A 69 -9.47 6.09 0.34
C PHE A 69 -9.90 5.81 1.78
N LYS A 70 -11.21 5.64 2.03
CA LYS A 70 -11.79 5.57 3.40
C LYS A 70 -12.57 4.27 3.69
N LYS A 71 -12.51 3.28 2.79
CA LYS A 71 -13.20 2.00 2.94
C LYS A 71 -12.36 0.88 2.34
N PRO A 72 -12.28 -0.30 2.98
CA PRO A 72 -11.73 -1.50 2.36
C PRO A 72 -12.42 -1.83 1.02
N PRO A 73 -11.72 -2.44 0.05
CA PRO A 73 -10.29 -2.83 0.08
C PRO A 73 -9.33 -1.67 -0.23
N PHE A 74 -9.78 -0.41 -0.08
CA PHE A 74 -9.04 0.83 -0.35
C PHE A 74 -8.55 0.97 -1.80
N LYS A 75 -9.17 0.24 -2.74
CA LYS A 75 -8.75 0.12 -4.13
C LYS A 75 -8.47 1.47 -4.79
N ILE A 76 -7.26 1.61 -5.31
CA ILE A 76 -6.87 2.62 -6.30
C ILE A 76 -6.81 1.97 -7.69
N GLU A 77 -7.22 2.70 -8.72
CA GLU A 77 -7.06 2.35 -10.14
C GLU A 77 -6.52 3.57 -10.88
N GLU A 78 -5.44 3.39 -11.64
CA GLU A 78 -4.72 4.46 -12.36
C GLU A 78 -4.04 3.88 -13.61
N GLN A 79 -3.43 4.75 -14.43
CA GLN A 79 -2.73 4.38 -15.66
C GLN A 79 -1.30 4.96 -15.68
N GLY A 80 -0.34 4.25 -16.26
CA GLY A 80 1.04 4.70 -16.36
C GLY A 80 1.94 3.80 -17.21
N TRP A 81 3.04 4.36 -17.72
CA TRP A 81 4.00 3.67 -18.60
C TRP A 81 5.27 3.20 -17.89
N GLY A 82 5.47 3.59 -16.63
CA GLY A 82 6.66 3.26 -15.84
C GLY A 82 6.30 2.84 -14.41
N GLY A 83 7.12 1.93 -13.86
CA GLY A 83 7.08 1.55 -12.45
C GLY A 83 7.73 2.58 -11.53
N PHE A 84 7.44 2.51 -10.23
CA PHE A 84 8.00 3.41 -9.22
C PHE A 84 7.79 2.90 -7.78
N GLU A 85 8.73 3.21 -6.88
CA GLU A 85 8.50 3.09 -5.44
C GLU A 85 7.51 4.14 -4.95
N MET A 86 6.52 3.71 -4.16
CA MET A 86 5.55 4.56 -3.49
C MET A 86 5.45 4.23 -1.99
N SER A 87 4.91 5.18 -1.22
CA SER A 87 4.52 4.94 0.17
C SER A 87 3.01 4.81 0.29
N ILE A 88 2.56 3.79 1.03
CA ILE A 88 1.15 3.56 1.36
C ILE A 88 1.00 3.80 2.87
N SER A 89 0.23 4.82 3.24
CA SER A 89 0.05 5.26 4.63
C SER A 89 -1.33 4.87 5.14
N GLY A 90 -1.39 3.83 5.97
CA GLY A 90 -2.60 3.39 6.67
C GLY A 90 -2.78 4.15 7.98
N PHE A 91 -3.90 4.85 8.14
CA PHE A 91 -4.24 5.59 9.36
C PHE A 91 -5.18 4.74 10.20
N LEU A 92 -4.72 4.31 11.37
CA LEU A 92 -5.47 3.41 12.26
C LEU A 92 -6.68 4.11 12.90
N LEU A 93 -7.75 3.33 13.13
CA LEU A 93 -8.96 3.76 13.84
C LEU A 93 -8.66 4.52 15.14
N GLU A 94 -9.58 5.41 15.53
CA GLU A 94 -9.53 6.16 16.80
C GLU A 94 -8.24 7.00 17.00
N LYS A 95 -7.65 7.44 15.88
CA LYS A 95 -6.33 8.11 15.85
C LYS A 95 -5.23 7.23 16.45
N GLY A 96 -5.27 5.91 16.21
CA GLY A 96 -4.26 4.94 16.65
C GLY A 96 -2.87 5.13 16.02
N GLY A 97 -2.72 6.07 15.08
CA GLY A 97 -1.47 6.46 14.44
C GLY A 97 -1.36 6.01 12.98
N GLU A 98 -0.29 6.45 12.32
CA GLU A 98 -0.02 6.19 10.90
C GLU A 98 1.01 5.05 10.73
N ARG A 99 0.74 4.10 9.83
CA ARG A 99 1.65 3.01 9.45
C ARG A 99 2.00 3.16 7.99
N LYS A 100 3.28 3.40 7.70
CA LYS A 100 3.80 3.56 6.34
C LYS A 100 4.36 2.24 5.86
N MET A 101 3.96 1.86 4.66
CA MET A 101 4.40 0.67 3.95
C MET A 101 5.07 1.15 2.66
N LYS A 102 6.25 0.59 2.35
CA LYS A 102 6.94 0.82 1.06
C LYS A 102 6.40 -0.20 0.06
N HIS A 103 6.02 0.24 -1.13
CA HIS A 103 5.52 -0.62 -2.18
C HIS A 103 6.15 -0.21 -3.51
N ASP A 104 6.77 -1.16 -4.22
CA ASP A 104 7.27 -0.94 -5.56
C ASP A 104 6.21 -1.36 -6.57
N LEU A 105 5.75 -0.42 -7.41
CA LEU A 105 4.90 -0.74 -8.54
C LEU A 105 5.79 -1.13 -9.72
N HIS A 106 5.87 -2.41 -10.04
CA HIS A 106 6.50 -2.93 -11.24
C HIS A 106 5.52 -3.67 -12.16
N PHE A 107 5.91 -3.88 -13.41
CA PHE A 107 5.12 -4.56 -14.44
C PHE A 107 5.69 -5.93 -14.88
N ALA A 108 6.65 -6.48 -14.13
CA ALA A 108 7.22 -7.81 -14.39
C ALA A 108 6.18 -8.96 -14.27
N GLU A 109 5.14 -8.78 -13.45
CA GLU A 109 4.07 -9.73 -13.23
C GLU A 109 2.71 -9.03 -13.30
N ASN A 110 1.68 -9.70 -13.84
CA ASN A 110 0.32 -9.12 -13.92
C ASN A 110 -0.40 -9.10 -12.57
N ASN A 111 0.01 -9.94 -11.63
CA ASN A 111 -0.53 -10.00 -10.28
C ASN A 111 0.59 -10.35 -9.31
N TYR A 112 0.77 -9.57 -8.24
CA TYR A 112 1.68 -9.89 -7.15
C TYR A 112 1.13 -9.34 -5.83
N SER A 113 1.77 -9.71 -4.72
CA SER A 113 1.38 -9.24 -3.39
C SER A 113 2.58 -9.10 -2.48
N VAL A 114 2.59 -8.04 -1.69
CA VAL A 114 3.64 -7.72 -0.72
C VAL A 114 3.03 -7.69 0.68
N GLU A 115 3.68 -8.36 1.63
CA GLU A 115 3.21 -8.46 3.01
C GLU A 115 4.03 -7.56 3.94
N HIS A 116 3.33 -6.76 4.75
CA HIS A 116 3.93 -5.86 5.72
C HIS A 116 3.45 -6.20 7.13
N THR A 117 4.38 -6.59 8.00
CA THR A 117 4.09 -6.72 9.44
C THR A 117 4.08 -5.34 10.08
N ILE A 118 2.91 -4.90 10.56
CA ILE A 118 2.74 -3.66 11.31
C ILE A 118 2.54 -3.91 12.80
N GLN A 119 2.91 -2.94 13.63
CA GLN A 119 2.57 -2.92 15.06
C GLN A 119 1.37 -2.00 15.30
N VAL A 120 0.35 -2.52 15.97
CA VAL A 120 -0.93 -1.83 16.21
C VAL A 120 -1.18 -1.73 17.72
N PRO A 121 -1.42 -0.52 18.28
CA PRO A 121 -1.66 -0.35 19.71
C PRO A 121 -3.05 -0.86 20.11
N ILE A 122 -3.16 -1.48 21.28
CA ILE A 122 -4.41 -2.09 21.79
C ILE A 122 -5.16 -1.21 22.81
N ASN A 123 -4.68 0.00 23.07
CA ASN A 123 -5.26 0.96 24.02
C ASN A 123 -6.44 1.78 23.45
N LYS A 124 -7.07 1.29 22.38
CA LYS A 124 -8.15 1.94 21.62
C LYS A 124 -9.28 0.92 21.43
N PRO A 125 -10.42 1.03 22.15
CA PRO A 125 -11.42 -0.04 22.18
C PRO A 125 -11.95 -0.49 20.82
N LYS A 126 -12.24 0.45 19.89
CA LYS A 126 -12.77 0.07 18.56
C LYS A 126 -11.69 -0.53 17.66
N LEU A 127 -10.45 -0.03 17.78
CA LEU A 127 -9.31 -0.60 17.07
C LEU A 127 -8.99 -2.01 17.58
N ALA A 128 -9.05 -2.24 18.89
CA ALA A 128 -8.90 -3.56 19.49
C ALA A 128 -10.00 -4.53 19.05
N GLN A 129 -11.26 -4.08 18.99
CA GLN A 129 -12.36 -4.86 18.44
C GLN A 129 -12.14 -5.21 16.96
N ALA A 130 -11.70 -4.27 16.12
CA ALA A 130 -11.35 -4.56 14.72
C ALA A 130 -10.13 -5.49 14.58
N LEU A 131 -9.22 -5.50 15.55
CA LEU A 131 -8.06 -6.41 15.56
C LEU A 131 -8.44 -7.86 15.86
N LEU A 132 -9.55 -8.12 16.55
CA LEU A 132 -10.04 -9.48 16.83
C LEU A 132 -10.44 -10.24 15.56
N GLU A 133 -10.92 -9.53 14.52
CA GLU A 133 -11.25 -10.12 13.21
C GLU A 133 -10.02 -10.77 12.53
N SER A 134 -8.81 -10.29 12.85
CA SER A 134 -7.52 -10.82 12.34
C SER A 134 -6.76 -11.66 13.36
N GLY A 135 -7.40 -12.09 14.45
CA GLY A 135 -6.83 -13.00 15.44
C GLY A 135 -6.70 -12.40 16.85
N PRO A 136 -6.03 -13.09 17.79
CA PRO A 136 -6.04 -12.74 19.21
C PRO A 136 -5.49 -11.34 19.53
N VAL A 137 -6.05 -10.73 20.59
CA VAL A 137 -5.64 -9.44 21.13
C VAL A 137 -5.49 -9.58 22.66
N PRO A 138 -4.29 -9.41 23.25
CA PRO A 138 -4.10 -9.45 24.70
C PRO A 138 -5.02 -8.44 25.40
N GLY A 139 -5.59 -8.81 26.54
CA GLY A 139 -6.51 -7.93 27.28
C GLY A 139 -7.95 -7.88 26.74
N TYR A 140 -8.30 -8.64 25.70
CA TYR A 140 -9.67 -8.73 25.17
C TYR A 140 -10.12 -10.19 24.99
N THR A 141 -11.41 -10.47 25.23
CA THR A 141 -12.05 -11.75 24.87
C THR A 141 -12.41 -11.79 23.39
N SER A 142 -12.67 -12.98 22.85
CA SER A 142 -13.16 -13.18 21.48
C SER A 142 -14.41 -12.37 21.16
N ASP A 143 -15.27 -12.13 22.15
CA ASP A 143 -16.49 -11.31 22.05
C ASP A 143 -16.24 -9.79 22.13
N GLY A 144 -14.98 -9.35 22.11
CA GLY A 144 -14.61 -7.93 22.12
C GLY A 144 -14.79 -7.23 23.46
N GLN A 145 -14.95 -7.96 24.57
CA GLN A 145 -14.95 -7.39 25.92
C GLN A 145 -13.53 -7.27 26.45
N HIS A 146 -13.20 -6.12 27.04
CA HIS A 146 -11.92 -5.91 27.71
C HIS A 146 -11.91 -6.63 29.07
N ILE A 147 -10.96 -7.53 29.30
CA ILE A 147 -10.84 -8.28 30.57
C ILE A 147 -10.28 -7.37 31.68
N THR A 148 -11.18 -6.67 32.35
CA THR A 148 -10.85 -5.91 33.57
C THR A 148 -10.74 -6.84 34.78
N GLY A 149 -9.51 -7.28 35.06
CA GLY A 149 -9.17 -7.91 36.34
C GLY A 149 -8.47 -9.25 36.20
N ILE A 150 -7.14 -9.22 36.09
CA ILE A 150 -6.30 -10.35 36.52
C ILE A 150 -5.89 -10.03 37.96
N SER A 151 -6.62 -10.60 38.93
CA SER A 151 -6.05 -10.77 40.26
C SER A 151 -4.88 -11.74 40.13
N ASN A 152 -3.74 -11.41 40.75
CA ASN A 152 -2.58 -12.31 40.78
C ASN A 152 -2.99 -13.65 41.39
N THR A 153 -3.06 -14.69 40.55
CA THR A 153 -3.08 -16.08 40.99
C THR A 153 -1.84 -16.73 40.40
N GLU A 154 -0.89 -17.09 41.24
CA GLU A 154 0.37 -17.69 40.82
C GLU A 154 0.11 -19.00 40.08
N ALA A 155 0.50 -19.06 38.80
CA ALA A 155 0.63 -20.31 38.06
C ALA A 155 1.90 -21.04 38.52
N THR A 156 1.90 -21.51 39.77
CA THR A 156 3.00 -22.30 40.32
C THR A 156 3.04 -23.68 39.65
N THR A 157 4.18 -23.94 39.03
CA THR A 157 4.71 -25.22 38.55
C THR A 157 4.10 -26.48 39.16
N SER A 158 3.59 -27.37 38.32
CA SER A 158 3.56 -28.81 38.63
C SER A 158 3.81 -29.65 37.37
N ILE A 159 5.09 -30.00 37.17
CA ILE A 159 5.51 -31.12 36.33
C ILE A 159 5.38 -32.40 37.17
N PRO A 160 4.71 -33.46 36.71
CA PRO A 160 4.89 -34.80 37.26
C PRO A 160 5.72 -35.66 36.29
N ASN A 161 6.86 -36.17 36.74
CA ASN A 161 7.65 -37.14 35.96
C ASN A 161 8.24 -38.25 36.85
N ALA A 162 7.82 -39.50 36.57
CA ALA A 162 8.38 -40.79 37.04
C ALA A 162 8.38 -41.07 38.59
N ALA A 163 8.28 -42.30 39.10
CA ALA A 163 8.70 -43.59 38.54
C ALA A 163 8.13 -44.83 39.30
N THR A 164 8.12 -46.01 38.63
CA THR A 164 8.35 -47.40 39.16
C THR A 164 7.38 -48.02 40.23
N ASN A 165 7.10 -49.34 40.31
CA ASN A 165 7.59 -50.54 39.58
C ASN A 165 6.68 -51.80 39.72
N ASN A 166 6.94 -52.80 38.84
CA ASN A 166 6.88 -54.28 39.03
C ASN A 166 5.63 -55.19 38.76
N THR A 167 5.76 -55.98 37.67
CA THR A 167 5.65 -57.48 37.54
C THR A 167 4.32 -58.20 37.85
N THR A 168 3.71 -59.06 37.00
CA THR A 168 4.23 -60.35 36.44
C THR A 168 3.16 -61.07 35.57
N ALA A 169 3.56 -61.80 34.50
CA ALA A 169 2.81 -62.90 33.82
C ALA A 169 1.43 -62.58 33.15
N SER A 170 0.94 -63.26 32.11
CA SER A 170 1.41 -64.37 31.25
C SER A 170 0.67 -64.25 29.89
N ALA A 171 1.34 -64.42 28.74
CA ALA A 171 1.28 -65.61 27.85
C ALA A 171 0.15 -65.59 26.79
N ASP A 172 0.44 -66.23 25.64
CA ASP A 172 -0.45 -66.65 24.55
C ASP A 172 -1.17 -65.55 23.72
N ALA A 173 -1.41 -65.70 22.41
CA ALA A 173 -0.73 -66.43 21.34
C ALA A 173 -1.27 -65.90 19.99
N ASP A 174 -0.41 -65.67 19.00
CA ASP A 174 -0.85 -65.58 17.59
C ASP A 174 -1.24 -67.01 17.13
N PRO A 175 -2.25 -67.19 16.25
CA PRO A 175 -1.91 -67.10 14.82
C PRO A 175 -3.03 -66.64 13.85
N ASP A 176 -2.60 -65.91 12.81
CA ASP A 176 -2.77 -66.19 11.38
C ASP A 176 -4.16 -66.62 10.84
N THR A 177 -4.77 -65.82 9.94
CA THR A 177 -4.96 -66.21 8.52
C THR A 177 -5.63 -65.12 7.67
N ALA A 178 -5.39 -65.18 6.36
CA ALA A 178 -5.77 -64.18 5.36
C ALA A 178 -7.21 -64.30 4.82
N ASN A 179 -7.63 -63.27 4.05
CA ASN A 179 -7.98 -63.36 2.60
C ASN A 179 -9.29 -62.62 2.17
N VAL A 180 -9.36 -62.31 0.86
CA VAL A 180 -10.53 -61.99 0.01
C VAL A 180 -11.12 -60.57 0.05
N ASN A 181 -10.44 -59.67 -0.67
CA ASN A 181 -10.95 -58.92 -1.83
C ASN A 181 -12.49 -58.86 -2.07
N THR A 182 -13.08 -57.66 -2.23
CA THR A 182 -14.30 -57.47 -3.06
C THR A 182 -14.28 -56.11 -3.76
N THR A 183 -14.43 -56.18 -5.08
CA THR A 183 -14.43 -55.08 -6.04
C THR A 183 -15.79 -54.39 -6.12
N SER A 184 -15.82 -53.08 -6.42
CA SER A 184 -16.88 -52.46 -7.23
C SER A 184 -16.39 -51.13 -7.82
N ALA A 185 -16.20 -51.12 -9.14
CA ALA A 185 -16.15 -49.90 -9.95
C ALA A 185 -17.62 -49.48 -10.28
N THR A 186 -17.98 -48.38 -10.96
CA THR A 186 -17.56 -47.97 -12.32
C THR A 186 -18.20 -46.61 -12.69
N THR A 187 -17.40 -45.69 -13.28
CA THR A 187 -17.74 -44.66 -14.30
C THR A 187 -18.65 -43.43 -14.09
N THR A 188 -18.11 -42.26 -14.52
CA THR A 188 -18.65 -41.19 -15.43
C THR A 188 -20.10 -40.70 -15.28
N ALA A 189 -20.42 -39.40 -15.43
CA ALA A 189 -20.07 -38.55 -16.58
C ALA A 189 -20.39 -37.06 -16.32
N ALA A 190 -19.92 -36.17 -17.22
CA ALA A 190 -20.32 -34.77 -17.27
C ALA A 190 -21.71 -34.57 -17.91
N VAL A 191 -22.33 -33.39 -17.71
CA VAL A 191 -23.13 -32.61 -18.70
C VAL A 191 -23.82 -31.41 -18.02
N ALA A 192 -23.68 -30.23 -18.62
CA ALA A 192 -24.62 -29.08 -18.51
C ALA A 192 -25.47 -29.06 -19.80
N PRO A 193 -26.71 -28.54 -19.87
CA PRO A 193 -27.03 -27.11 -19.59
C PRO A 193 -28.48 -26.81 -19.13
N GLY A 194 -28.89 -25.53 -19.07
CA GLY A 194 -30.32 -25.15 -19.09
C GLY A 194 -30.66 -23.73 -18.60
N THR A 195 -31.13 -22.86 -19.50
CA THR A 195 -31.75 -21.55 -19.21
C THR A 195 -33.24 -21.66 -18.89
N PRO A 196 -33.89 -20.55 -18.46
CA PRO A 196 -34.89 -19.96 -19.36
C PRO A 196 -34.94 -18.41 -19.39
N LYS A 197 -35.40 -17.87 -20.55
CA LYS A 197 -36.05 -16.54 -20.70
C LYS A 197 -37.58 -16.79 -20.78
N THR A 198 -38.52 -15.90 -20.45
CA THR A 198 -39.15 -14.76 -21.22
C THR A 198 -40.57 -14.59 -20.62
N SER A 199 -41.38 -13.53 -20.76
CA SER A 199 -41.31 -12.09 -21.16
C SER A 199 -42.72 -11.47 -20.95
N LEU A 200 -42.98 -10.23 -21.45
CA LEU A 200 -44.30 -9.58 -21.69
C LEU A 200 -45.06 -9.02 -20.45
N ASP A 201 -45.75 -7.87 -20.48
CA ASP A 201 -45.65 -6.63 -21.31
C ASP A 201 -46.49 -5.49 -20.65
N ALA A 202 -46.40 -4.26 -21.18
CA ALA A 202 -47.37 -3.14 -21.13
C ALA A 202 -47.66 -2.35 -19.82
N THR A 203 -48.09 -1.08 -19.78
CA THR A 203 -47.82 0.18 -20.56
C THR A 203 -48.36 1.40 -19.75
N ILE A 204 -47.91 2.64 -20.02
CA ILE A 204 -48.53 3.98 -19.74
C ILE A 204 -48.51 4.52 -18.29
N THR A 205 -47.73 5.59 -18.02
CA THR A 205 -48.23 6.98 -17.78
C THR A 205 -47.11 8.00 -17.50
N ASN A 206 -47.18 9.15 -18.20
CA ASN A 206 -46.48 10.40 -17.83
C ASN A 206 -47.24 11.10 -16.68
N PRO A 207 -46.65 12.13 -16.06
CA PRO A 207 -47.08 13.48 -16.44
C PRO A 207 -45.95 14.44 -16.80
N THR A 208 -46.29 15.39 -17.68
CA THR A 208 -45.45 16.49 -18.20
C THR A 208 -45.90 17.82 -17.59
N SER A 209 -44.99 18.77 -17.40
CA SER A 209 -45.13 20.26 -17.46
C SER A 209 -44.13 20.93 -16.51
N ASN A 210 -43.54 22.10 -16.78
CA ASN A 210 -43.42 22.96 -17.98
C ASN A 210 -41.97 23.54 -17.97
N GLY A 211 -41.35 23.87 -19.11
CA GLY A 211 -41.42 25.19 -19.77
C GLY A 211 -40.50 26.21 -19.06
N THR A 212 -39.57 26.91 -19.70
CA THR A 212 -39.63 27.59 -21.01
C THR A 212 -38.24 27.93 -21.60
N ASP A 213 -38.12 27.88 -22.93
CA ASP A 213 -37.35 28.77 -23.84
C ASP A 213 -35.84 29.11 -23.61
N ALA A 214 -34.97 29.29 -24.63
CA ALA A 214 -35.04 28.99 -26.07
C ALA A 214 -33.65 29.15 -26.78
N LYS A 215 -33.58 28.67 -28.03
CA LYS A 215 -32.83 29.25 -29.17
C LYS A 215 -31.33 28.95 -29.39
N ARG A 216 -31.09 27.79 -30.02
CA ARG A 216 -30.28 27.55 -31.24
C ARG A 216 -29.16 28.56 -31.61
N LYS A 217 -27.94 28.04 -31.84
CA LYS A 217 -27.31 28.10 -33.18
C LYS A 217 -26.18 27.06 -33.37
N SER A 218 -26.09 26.54 -34.59
CA SER A 218 -25.06 25.63 -35.09
C SER A 218 -23.87 26.38 -35.70
N GLY A 219 -22.66 25.80 -35.64
CA GLY A 219 -21.54 26.24 -36.46
C GLY A 219 -20.19 25.67 -36.01
N SER A 220 -19.65 24.71 -36.74
CA SER A 220 -18.19 24.48 -36.82
C SER A 220 -17.58 25.59 -37.70
N PRO A 221 -16.33 26.01 -37.46
CA PRO A 221 -15.22 25.37 -38.17
C PRO A 221 -13.91 25.21 -37.36
N ASP A 222 -12.92 24.64 -38.06
CA ASP A 222 -11.54 24.33 -37.70
C ASP A 222 -10.77 25.36 -36.85
N GLY A 223 -9.80 24.91 -36.03
CA GLY A 223 -9.09 25.79 -35.07
C GLY A 223 -7.99 25.15 -34.23
N LYS A 224 -6.85 24.81 -34.86
CA LYS A 224 -5.59 24.34 -34.22
C LYS A 224 -5.05 25.28 -33.12
N VAL A 225 -5.06 24.88 -31.84
CA VAL A 225 -4.29 25.55 -30.76
C VAL A 225 -3.64 24.55 -29.80
N THR A 226 -2.31 24.58 -29.77
CA THR A 226 -1.45 23.95 -28.76
C THR A 226 -1.62 24.60 -27.38
N LYS A 227 -1.73 23.82 -26.31
CA LYS A 227 -1.58 24.32 -24.93
C LYS A 227 -0.47 23.59 -24.19
N LYS A 228 0.69 24.26 -24.12
CA LYS A 228 1.80 23.92 -23.23
C LYS A 228 1.30 23.84 -21.78
N SER A 229 1.82 22.87 -21.03
CA SER A 229 1.66 22.81 -19.58
C SER A 229 2.17 24.10 -18.93
N LYS A 230 1.40 24.65 -17.99
CA LYS A 230 1.92 25.64 -17.05
C LYS A 230 2.81 24.89 -16.05
N LEU A 231 4.13 24.97 -16.20
CA LEU A 231 5.01 24.66 -15.08
C LEU A 231 4.69 25.65 -13.96
N SER A 232 4.33 25.12 -12.78
CA SER A 232 4.47 25.88 -11.54
C SER A 232 5.95 26.03 -11.29
N HIS A 233 6.51 27.24 -11.43
CA HIS A 233 7.90 27.47 -11.04
C HIS A 233 7.99 27.47 -9.51
N ASN A 234 8.63 26.44 -8.95
CA ASN A 234 8.89 26.36 -7.52
C ASN A 234 10.06 27.30 -7.16
N MET A 235 9.76 28.60 -7.08
CA MET A 235 10.69 29.64 -6.68
C MET A 235 10.75 29.75 -5.15
N LYS A 236 11.96 29.77 -4.59
CA LYS A 236 12.21 30.17 -3.19
C LYS A 236 13.15 31.37 -3.19
N GLY A 237 12.60 32.55 -2.90
CA GLY A 237 13.29 33.81 -3.14
C GLY A 237 13.54 34.04 -4.63
N SER A 238 14.77 34.35 -5.00
CA SER A 238 15.21 34.51 -6.40
C SER A 238 15.81 33.23 -7.02
N VAL A 239 15.63 32.06 -6.38
CA VAL A 239 16.22 30.78 -6.81
C VAL A 239 15.12 29.84 -7.31
N ASP A 240 15.34 29.28 -8.49
CA ASP A 240 14.50 28.29 -9.14
C ASP A 240 14.92 26.90 -8.65
N LEU A 241 14.13 26.31 -7.75
CA LEU A 241 14.50 25.06 -7.08
C LEU A 241 14.56 23.87 -8.05
N ASP A 242 13.71 23.86 -9.07
CA ASP A 242 13.63 22.80 -10.06
C ASP A 242 14.91 22.81 -10.94
N LYS A 243 15.38 24.01 -11.33
CA LYS A 243 16.66 24.16 -12.04
C LYS A 243 17.87 23.90 -11.14
N LEU A 244 17.82 24.27 -9.86
CA LEU A 244 18.90 23.97 -8.91
C LEU A 244 19.07 22.46 -8.72
N ALA A 245 17.96 21.73 -8.51
CA ALA A 245 17.98 20.28 -8.41
C ALA A 245 18.57 19.63 -9.67
N LEU A 246 18.12 20.05 -10.86
CA LEU A 246 18.65 19.54 -12.13
C LEU A 246 20.14 19.89 -12.36
N GLY A 247 20.59 21.04 -11.84
CA GLY A 247 22.00 21.43 -11.91
C GLY A 247 22.88 20.58 -11.00
N LEU A 248 22.43 20.31 -9.77
CA LEU A 248 23.12 19.44 -8.81
C LEU A 248 23.34 18.02 -9.37
N THR A 249 22.38 17.46 -10.12
CA THR A 249 22.53 16.13 -10.76
C THR A 249 23.52 16.09 -11.93
N LYS A 250 24.09 17.23 -12.33
CA LYS A 250 25.01 17.36 -13.47
C LYS A 250 26.45 17.72 -13.07
N LEU A 251 26.69 17.96 -11.79
CA LEU A 251 28.03 18.19 -11.26
C LEU A 251 28.86 16.90 -11.32
N ASN A 252 30.17 17.04 -11.49
CA ASN A 252 31.11 15.94 -11.32
C ASN A 252 31.37 15.66 -9.82
N GLU A 253 32.13 14.60 -9.52
CA GLU A 253 32.42 14.17 -8.15
C GLU A 253 33.16 15.25 -7.33
N ASP A 254 34.16 15.92 -7.93
CA ASP A 254 34.93 16.99 -7.27
C ASP A 254 34.05 18.20 -6.89
N ASP A 255 33.12 18.58 -7.77
CA ASP A 255 32.16 19.66 -7.53
C ASP A 255 31.08 19.29 -6.50
N LEU A 256 30.67 18.02 -6.45
CA LEU A 256 29.74 17.53 -5.43
C LEU A 256 30.36 17.60 -4.02
N VAL A 257 31.66 17.36 -3.88
CA VAL A 257 32.39 17.57 -2.61
C VAL A 257 32.28 19.04 -2.15
N GLY A 258 32.42 20.00 -3.08
CA GLY A 258 32.25 21.43 -2.78
C GLY A 258 30.83 21.79 -2.33
N VAL A 259 29.80 21.20 -2.95
CA VAL A 259 28.40 21.34 -2.50
C VAL A 259 28.21 20.81 -1.07
N VAL A 260 28.70 19.60 -0.77
CA VAL A 260 28.62 18.99 0.56
C VAL A 260 29.33 19.85 1.61
N GLN A 261 30.48 20.42 1.28
CA GLN A 261 31.23 21.33 2.15
C GLN A 261 30.42 22.60 2.46
N MET A 262 29.89 23.29 1.44
CA MET A 262 29.09 24.51 1.61
C MET A 262 27.86 24.30 2.52
N ILE A 263 27.22 23.13 2.42
CA ILE A 263 26.05 22.76 3.23
C ILE A 263 26.46 22.45 4.67
N THR A 264 27.60 21.78 4.85
CA THR A 264 28.13 21.40 6.17
C THR A 264 28.58 22.63 6.96
N ASP A 265 29.27 23.56 6.31
CA ASP A 265 29.74 24.82 6.91
C ASP A 265 28.60 25.77 7.31
N ASN A 266 27.43 25.64 6.65
CA ASN A 266 26.24 26.46 6.91
C ASN A 266 25.08 25.67 7.55
N ARG A 267 25.38 24.53 8.19
CA ARG A 267 24.35 23.62 8.73
C ARG A 267 23.59 24.25 9.89
N THR A 268 22.26 24.32 9.77
CA THR A 268 21.35 24.77 10.84
C THR A 268 20.45 23.63 11.32
N SER A 269 19.82 23.82 12.48
CA SER A 269 18.88 22.85 13.06
C SER A 269 17.56 22.68 12.28
N GLU A 270 17.26 23.58 11.34
CA GLU A 270 16.06 23.54 10.50
C GLU A 270 16.29 22.80 9.16
N MET A 271 17.55 22.53 8.80
CA MET A 271 17.94 21.89 7.55
C MET A 271 17.82 20.35 7.64
N ASN A 272 16.98 19.77 6.80
CA ASN A 272 16.73 18.34 6.72
C ASN A 272 17.75 17.69 5.76
N ILE A 273 18.88 17.26 6.33
CA ILE A 273 20.02 16.66 5.63
C ILE A 273 20.38 15.33 6.28
N LYS A 274 20.59 14.31 5.45
CA LYS A 274 21.11 13.00 5.82
C LYS A 274 22.41 12.77 5.05
N ASN A 275 23.47 12.46 5.78
CA ASN A 275 24.75 12.04 5.21
C ASN A 275 24.96 10.57 5.59
N ASN A 276 24.84 9.65 4.63
CA ASN A 276 25.13 8.25 4.82
C ASN A 276 26.52 7.93 4.26
N VAL A 277 27.54 8.11 5.11
CA VAL A 277 28.95 7.92 4.76
C VAL A 277 29.28 6.47 4.40
N GLU A 278 28.53 5.49 4.91
CA GLU A 278 28.75 4.06 4.62
C GLU A 278 28.26 3.65 3.23
N GLU A 279 27.18 4.27 2.74
CA GLU A 279 26.61 4.02 1.40
C GLU A 279 27.09 5.04 0.35
N GLY A 280 27.82 6.09 0.76
CA GLY A 280 28.23 7.19 -0.11
C GLY A 280 27.10 8.15 -0.49
N GLU A 281 25.93 8.05 0.15
CA GLU A 281 24.75 8.85 -0.17
C GLU A 281 24.66 10.15 0.64
N PHE A 282 24.48 11.28 -0.05
CA PHE A 282 24.20 12.57 0.58
C PHE A 282 22.83 13.09 0.13
N ILE A 283 21.86 13.09 1.05
CA ILE A 283 20.46 13.45 0.78
C ILE A 283 20.12 14.76 1.48
N MET A 284 19.60 15.73 0.74
CA MET A 284 19.26 17.08 1.23
C MET A 284 17.89 17.53 0.73
N ASP A 285 17.08 18.11 1.61
CA ASP A 285 15.82 18.75 1.24
C ASP A 285 16.05 20.23 0.88
N LEU A 286 15.96 20.58 -0.40
CA LEU A 286 16.14 21.96 -0.89
C LEU A 286 15.14 22.96 -0.27
N PHE A 287 13.93 22.52 0.10
CA PHE A 287 12.94 23.39 0.73
C PHE A 287 13.28 23.71 2.19
N SER A 288 14.11 22.89 2.86
CA SER A 288 14.60 23.14 4.22
C SER A 288 15.77 24.14 4.28
N LEU A 289 16.43 24.45 3.16
CA LEU A 289 17.63 25.29 3.13
C LEU A 289 17.31 26.79 3.25
N PRO A 290 18.10 27.59 4.00
CA PRO A 290 17.99 29.05 4.00
C PRO A 290 18.17 29.66 2.61
N GLU A 291 17.49 30.78 2.33
CA GLU A 291 17.57 31.46 1.02
C GLU A 291 19.00 31.92 0.67
N THR A 292 19.79 32.29 1.67
CA THR A 292 21.22 32.65 1.52
C THR A 292 22.05 31.47 1.00
N LEU A 293 21.87 30.28 1.59
CA LEU A 293 22.54 29.05 1.17
C LEU A 293 22.06 28.62 -0.22
N LEU A 294 20.76 28.71 -0.50
CA LEU A 294 20.21 28.41 -1.83
C LEU A 294 20.80 29.29 -2.94
N LYS A 295 20.98 30.61 -2.68
CA LYS A 295 21.65 31.52 -3.63
C LYS A 295 23.10 31.12 -3.86
N SER A 296 23.83 30.81 -2.80
CA SER A 296 25.23 30.41 -2.88
C SER A 296 25.41 29.10 -3.66
N LEU A 297 24.58 28.07 -3.37
CA LEU A 297 24.55 26.81 -4.13
C LEU A 297 24.17 27.04 -5.60
N TRP A 298 23.20 27.90 -5.88
CA TRP A 298 22.76 28.24 -7.24
C TRP A 298 23.82 28.96 -8.07
N GLU A 299 24.68 29.76 -7.45
CA GLU A 299 25.85 30.36 -8.12
C GLU A 299 26.98 29.36 -8.31
N TYR A 300 27.29 28.55 -7.30
CA TYR A 300 28.32 27.49 -7.37
C TYR A 300 28.01 26.49 -8.49
N VAL A 301 26.79 25.94 -8.49
CA VAL A 301 26.31 24.99 -9.50
C VAL A 301 26.40 25.58 -10.91
N ARG A 302 25.99 26.84 -11.12
CA ARG A 302 26.08 27.45 -12.45
C ARG A 302 27.52 27.61 -12.91
N LYS A 303 28.40 28.11 -12.04
CA LYS A 303 29.81 28.35 -12.35
C LYS A 303 30.54 27.07 -12.77
N ASN A 304 30.17 25.93 -12.20
CA ASN A 304 30.84 24.65 -12.46
C ASN A 304 30.16 23.84 -13.58
N LEU A 305 28.97 24.25 -14.04
CA LEU A 305 28.33 23.72 -15.26
C LEU A 305 28.67 24.53 -16.54
N GLU A 306 29.39 25.66 -16.41
CA GLU A 306 29.84 26.51 -17.51
C GLU A 306 31.35 26.33 -17.82
N GLN A 307 31.99 25.31 -17.26
CA GLN A 307 33.40 24.92 -17.47
C GLN A 307 33.51 23.58 -18.22
#